data_AF-R9IMX8-F1
#
_entry.id   AF-R9IMX8-F1
#
_cell.length_a   1.000
_cell.length_b   1.000
_cell.length_c   1.000
_cell.angle_alpha   90.00
_cell.angle_beta   90.00
_cell.angle_gamma   90.00
#
_symmetry.space_group_name_H-M   'P 1'
#
loop_
_entity.id
_entity.type
_entity.pdbx_description
1 polymer ?
#
loop_
_entity_poly.entity_id
_entity_poly.type
_entity_poly.pdbx_seq_one_letter_code
_entity_poly.pdbx_strand_id
1 'polypeptide(L)'
;MLKLDGLIDVERLKETLTGSDGKPYHNARNLAAGSIRCLDANICKNREISFFAFNILAGMDGFTDIRDSRSGLLLSLSGYGFGVCPFLTVSPGETAEDLAVKIKTLTDLAEIKACPAGLDIPIDGMVLRFDSFSYSASLGRTGHHYNDGIAFKFEDDTYETVFRSIEWQAGRSGEIAPVAVFDTVEIDGCEVSRASLHNLTFIKGLELHPGCRILVSKRNMVIPHVNELKFMGKSGPWELSGHDAADPPLLLAAHAHPFHGRRQGTHGGDAPL
;
A
#
# COMPACT_ATOMS: atom_id res chain seq x y z
N MET A 1 -4.18 30.18 -2.58
CA MET A 1 -4.67 29.70 -3.88
C MET A 1 -3.65 28.70 -4.40
N LEU A 2 -3.88 27.40 -4.19
CA LEU A 2 -3.09 26.35 -4.83
C LEU A 2 -3.35 26.48 -6.33
N LYS A 3 -2.30 26.58 -7.15
CA LYS A 3 -2.47 26.50 -8.60
C LYS A 3 -3.00 25.11 -8.93
N LEU A 4 -4.03 25.04 -9.76
CA LEU A 4 -4.64 23.81 -10.25
C LEU A 4 -3.91 23.22 -11.47
N ASP A 5 -2.80 23.83 -11.86
CA ASP A 5 -2.03 23.45 -13.05
C ASP A 5 -0.64 22.97 -12.60
N GLY A 6 -0.47 21.66 -12.52
CA GLY A 6 0.80 20.98 -12.21
C GLY A 6 0.67 19.95 -11.10
N LEU A 7 0.97 18.69 -11.41
CA LEU A 7 1.27 17.68 -10.39
C LEU A 7 2.69 17.90 -9.84
N ILE A 8 2.94 17.28 -8.70
CA ILE A 8 4.27 17.24 -8.11
C ILE A 8 5.24 16.55 -9.07
N ASP A 9 6.16 17.31 -9.66
CA ASP A 9 7.20 16.77 -10.54
C ASP A 9 8.31 16.15 -9.70
N VAL A 10 8.18 14.84 -9.43
CA VAL A 10 9.13 14.10 -8.59
C VAL A 10 10.50 14.04 -9.24
N GLU A 11 10.58 13.86 -10.55
CA GLU A 11 11.84 13.79 -11.29
C GLU A 11 12.63 15.09 -11.18
N ARG A 12 11.95 16.25 -11.31
CA ARG A 12 12.58 17.56 -11.12
C ARG A 12 13.00 17.81 -9.67
N LEU A 13 12.24 17.32 -8.71
CA LEU A 13 12.38 17.68 -7.30
C LEU A 13 13.24 16.70 -6.48
N LYS A 14 13.39 15.44 -6.92
CA LYS A 14 14.11 14.40 -6.16
C LYS A 14 15.58 14.74 -5.93
N GLU A 15 16.24 15.40 -6.89
CA GLU A 15 17.66 15.75 -6.78
C GLU A 15 17.93 16.97 -5.91
N THR A 16 16.91 17.83 -5.72
CA THR A 16 17.07 19.13 -5.03
C THR A 16 16.49 19.14 -3.62
N LEU A 17 15.61 18.19 -3.29
CA LEU A 17 14.91 18.14 -2.01
C LEU A 17 15.28 16.89 -1.22
N THR A 18 15.61 17.11 0.05
CA THR A 18 15.83 16.05 1.03
C THR A 18 14.70 16.00 2.06
N GLY A 19 14.39 14.79 2.52
CA GLY A 19 13.50 14.53 3.64
C GLY A 19 14.13 14.91 4.98
N SER A 20 13.37 14.71 6.06
CA SER A 20 13.83 14.98 7.44
C SER A 20 15.02 14.12 7.88
N ASP A 21 15.25 13.01 7.20
CA ASP A 21 16.40 12.11 7.38
C ASP A 21 17.63 12.53 6.56
N GLY A 22 17.56 13.67 5.86
CA GLY A 22 18.63 14.19 5.02
C GLY A 22 18.79 13.46 3.69
N LYS A 23 17.91 12.50 3.35
CA LYS A 23 17.96 11.73 2.12
C LYS A 23 17.03 12.30 1.05
N PRO A 24 17.36 12.17 -0.25
CA PRO A 24 16.46 12.52 -1.34
C PRO A 24 15.08 11.87 -1.21
N TYR A 25 14.04 12.55 -1.70
CA TYR A 25 12.74 11.91 -1.84
C TYR A 25 12.75 10.92 -3.00
N HIS A 26 12.38 9.67 -2.71
CA HIS A 26 12.44 8.59 -3.69
C HIS A 26 11.11 8.30 -4.40
N ASN A 27 9.97 8.69 -3.81
CA ASN A 27 8.67 8.50 -4.45
C ASN A 27 7.74 9.71 -4.23
N ALA A 28 6.75 9.85 -5.13
CA ALA A 28 5.79 10.95 -5.13
C ALA A 28 5.00 11.04 -3.82
N ARG A 29 4.65 9.88 -3.25
CA ARG A 29 3.89 9.78 -2.01
C ARG A 29 4.62 10.45 -0.85
N ASN A 30 5.89 10.12 -0.67
CA ASN A 30 6.72 10.66 0.40
C ASN A 30 7.00 12.16 0.17
N LEU A 31 7.23 12.56 -1.07
CA LEU A 31 7.44 13.96 -1.42
C LEU A 31 6.18 14.80 -1.13
N ALA A 32 5.00 14.34 -1.53
CA ALA A 32 3.73 15.02 -1.24
C ALA A 32 3.46 15.10 0.27
N ALA A 33 3.62 13.99 1.00
CA ALA A 33 3.43 13.96 2.45
C ALA A 33 4.40 14.90 3.19
N GLY A 34 5.66 14.93 2.78
CA GLY A 34 6.66 15.85 3.32
C GLY A 34 6.32 17.31 3.04
N SER A 35 5.82 17.61 1.84
CA SER A 35 5.45 18.96 1.40
C SER A 35 4.27 19.53 2.17
N ILE A 36 3.23 18.72 2.40
CA ILE A 36 2.03 19.13 3.15
C ILE A 36 2.35 19.37 4.63
N ARG A 37 3.36 18.69 5.18
CA ARG A 37 3.78 18.81 6.59
C ARG A 37 4.79 19.94 6.83
N CYS A 38 5.22 20.66 5.80
CA CYS A 38 6.10 21.81 5.97
C CYS A 38 5.39 22.94 6.73
N LEU A 39 6.07 23.53 7.71
CA LEU A 39 5.55 24.65 8.50
C LEU A 39 5.36 25.91 7.64
N ASP A 40 6.26 26.14 6.68
CA ASP A 40 6.17 27.25 5.74
C ASP A 40 5.37 26.83 4.48
N ALA A 41 4.20 27.44 4.31
CA ALA A 41 3.32 27.21 3.16
C ALA A 41 3.96 27.60 1.82
N ASN A 42 4.95 28.49 1.79
CA ASN A 42 5.68 28.83 0.56
C ASN A 42 6.48 27.65 0.03
N ILE A 43 6.98 26.77 0.90
CA ILE A 43 7.67 25.54 0.49
C ILE A 43 6.69 24.63 -0.24
N CYS A 44 5.50 24.41 0.32
CA CYS A 44 4.45 23.60 -0.31
C CYS A 44 4.01 24.20 -1.65
N LYS A 45 3.85 25.52 -1.72
CA LYS A 45 3.51 26.26 -2.96
C LYS A 45 4.52 26.01 -4.07
N ASN A 46 5.82 26.00 -3.77
CA ASN A 46 6.88 25.81 -4.77
C ASN A 46 7.03 24.35 -5.25
N ARG A 47 6.37 23.40 -4.56
CA ARG A 47 6.39 21.98 -4.88
C ARG A 47 5.16 21.53 -5.68
N GLU A 48 4.29 22.45 -6.08
CA GLU A 48 3.22 22.22 -7.06
C GLU A 48 2.33 21.02 -6.68
N ILE A 49 1.94 20.94 -5.41
CA ILE A 49 1.05 19.88 -4.92
C ILE A 49 -0.36 20.08 -5.47
N SER A 50 -0.84 19.07 -6.19
CA SER A 50 -2.22 18.98 -6.68
C SER A 50 -3.10 18.15 -5.76
N PHE A 51 -4.41 18.45 -5.78
CA PHE A 51 -5.43 17.71 -5.04
C PHE A 51 -6.57 17.30 -5.99
N PHE A 52 -6.96 16.03 -5.88
CA PHE A 52 -8.11 15.48 -6.61
C PHE A 52 -9.11 14.89 -5.62
N ALA A 53 -10.35 15.35 -5.68
CA ALA A 53 -11.44 14.84 -4.85
C ALA A 53 -11.88 13.45 -5.33
N PHE A 54 -11.94 12.48 -4.41
CA PHE A 54 -12.37 11.09 -4.69
C PHE A 54 -13.46 10.59 -3.74
N ASN A 55 -13.80 11.37 -2.70
CA ASN A 55 -14.87 11.07 -1.78
C ASN A 55 -15.40 12.35 -1.10
N ILE A 56 -16.64 12.31 -0.65
CA ILE A 56 -17.29 13.37 0.13
C ILE A 56 -17.72 12.75 1.45
N LEU A 57 -17.27 13.32 2.58
CA LEU A 57 -17.58 12.81 3.92
C LEU A 57 -18.82 13.46 4.52
N ALA A 58 -19.01 14.75 4.25
CA ALA A 58 -20.11 15.56 4.75
C ALA A 58 -20.26 16.81 3.89
N GLY A 59 -21.39 17.50 4.04
CA GLY A 59 -21.79 18.61 3.17
C GLY A 59 -22.51 18.11 1.92
N MET A 60 -23.01 19.05 1.10
CA MET A 60 -23.83 18.79 -0.09
C MET A 60 -25.32 18.49 0.16
N ASP A 61 -25.86 18.84 1.33
CA ASP A 61 -27.29 18.61 1.65
C ASP A 61 -28.27 19.29 0.68
N GLY A 62 -27.83 20.35 -0.01
CA GLY A 62 -28.60 21.04 -1.04
C GLY A 62 -28.76 20.26 -2.35
N PHE A 63 -28.02 19.17 -2.55
CA PHE A 63 -28.07 18.35 -3.77
C PHE A 63 -29.05 17.18 -3.61
N THR A 64 -30.34 17.48 -3.46
CA THR A 64 -31.37 16.49 -3.11
C THR A 64 -31.54 15.40 -4.17
N ASP A 65 -31.41 15.74 -5.45
CA ASP A 65 -31.70 14.83 -6.56
C ASP A 65 -30.59 13.80 -6.79
N ILE A 66 -29.38 14.12 -6.34
CA ILE A 66 -28.18 13.28 -6.51
C ILE A 66 -27.56 12.87 -5.17
N ARG A 67 -28.28 13.09 -4.05
CA ARG A 67 -27.81 12.81 -2.68
C ARG A 67 -27.31 11.38 -2.48
N ASP A 68 -27.84 10.44 -3.27
CA ASP A 68 -27.49 9.03 -3.22
C ASP A 68 -26.54 8.61 -4.35
N SER A 69 -25.93 9.53 -5.10
CA SER A 69 -24.97 9.21 -6.16
C SER A 69 -23.61 9.82 -5.85
N ARG A 70 -22.62 8.97 -5.62
CA ARG A 70 -21.23 9.39 -5.37
C ARG A 70 -20.61 10.05 -6.57
N SER A 71 -20.77 9.48 -7.76
CA SER A 71 -20.32 10.08 -9.02
C SER A 71 -21.02 11.42 -9.27
N GLY A 72 -22.34 11.51 -9.05
CA GLY A 72 -23.09 12.76 -9.18
C GLY A 72 -22.56 13.86 -8.26
N LEU A 73 -22.39 13.56 -6.97
CA LEU A 73 -21.86 14.54 -6.02
C LEU A 73 -20.40 14.91 -6.31
N LEU A 74 -19.55 13.95 -6.70
CA LEU A 74 -18.16 14.23 -7.07
C LEU A 74 -18.07 15.17 -8.28
N LEU A 75 -18.85 14.93 -9.34
CA LEU A 75 -18.87 15.81 -10.52
C LEU A 75 -19.36 17.21 -10.19
N SER A 76 -20.23 17.35 -9.20
CA SER A 76 -20.71 18.65 -8.72
C SER A 76 -19.61 19.49 -8.04
N LEU A 77 -18.53 18.86 -7.56
CA LEU A 77 -17.39 19.58 -6.94
C LEU A 77 -16.62 20.45 -7.93
N SER A 78 -16.67 20.13 -9.23
CA SER A 78 -16.05 20.96 -10.28
C SER A 78 -16.58 22.40 -10.27
N GLY A 79 -17.87 22.58 -9.95
CA GLY A 79 -18.49 23.91 -9.82
C GLY A 79 -17.94 24.75 -8.67
N TYR A 80 -17.26 24.11 -7.70
CA TYR A 80 -16.61 24.77 -6.57
C TYR A 80 -15.08 24.91 -6.78
N GLY A 81 -14.58 24.56 -7.97
CA GLY A 81 -13.16 24.67 -8.32
C GLY A 81 -12.29 23.50 -7.85
N PHE A 82 -12.89 22.38 -7.44
CA PHE A 82 -12.12 21.16 -7.13
C PHE A 82 -11.83 20.37 -8.41
N GLY A 83 -10.59 19.88 -8.54
CA GLY A 83 -10.29 18.77 -9.45
C GLY A 83 -10.90 17.48 -8.91
N VAL A 84 -11.46 16.65 -9.80
CA VAL A 84 -12.07 15.36 -9.46
C VAL A 84 -11.14 14.25 -9.94
N CYS A 85 -10.91 13.26 -9.09
CA CYS A 85 -10.16 12.06 -9.45
C CYS A 85 -10.89 11.37 -10.62
N PRO A 86 -10.22 11.10 -11.76
CA PRO A 86 -10.86 10.43 -12.89
C PRO A 86 -11.50 9.11 -12.48
N PHE A 87 -12.72 8.87 -12.96
CA PHE A 87 -13.46 7.64 -12.69
C PHE A 87 -14.33 7.27 -13.89
N LEU A 88 -14.68 5.99 -13.99
CA LEU A 88 -15.65 5.47 -14.95
C LEU A 88 -16.77 4.75 -14.18
N THR A 89 -18.02 4.97 -14.58
CA THR A 89 -19.17 4.28 -14.00
C THR A 89 -19.31 2.90 -14.62
N VAL A 90 -19.59 1.88 -13.80
CA VAL A 90 -19.87 0.51 -14.25
C VAL A 90 -21.38 0.28 -14.22
N SER A 91 -21.97 -0.05 -15.37
CA SER A 91 -23.41 -0.27 -15.50
C SER A 91 -23.76 -1.74 -15.24
N PRO A 92 -24.98 -2.05 -14.78
CA PRO A 92 -25.46 -3.43 -14.73
C PRO A 92 -25.40 -4.09 -16.11
N GLY A 93 -24.83 -5.30 -16.19
CA GLY A 93 -24.77 -6.09 -17.41
C GLY A 93 -23.51 -5.91 -18.25
N GLU A 94 -22.57 -5.07 -17.82
CA GLU A 94 -21.24 -4.98 -18.45
C GLU A 94 -20.47 -6.30 -18.32
N THR A 95 -19.81 -6.70 -19.40
CA THR A 95 -19.04 -7.94 -19.45
C THR A 95 -17.63 -7.77 -18.88
N ALA A 96 -16.90 -8.87 -18.76
CA ALA A 96 -15.49 -8.83 -18.37
C ALA A 96 -14.64 -8.02 -19.37
N GLU A 97 -14.98 -8.08 -20.66
CA GLU A 97 -14.31 -7.32 -21.71
C GLU A 97 -14.58 -5.82 -21.58
N ASP A 98 -15.82 -5.42 -21.27
CA ASP A 98 -16.17 -4.01 -21.02
C ASP A 98 -15.37 -3.45 -19.82
N LEU A 99 -15.30 -4.24 -18.74
CA LEU A 99 -14.50 -3.91 -17.56
C LEU A 99 -13.01 -3.80 -17.90
N ALA A 100 -12.46 -4.72 -18.70
CA ALA A 100 -11.07 -4.69 -19.12
C ALA A 100 -10.74 -3.42 -19.92
N VAL A 101 -11.64 -2.97 -20.81
CA VAL A 101 -11.48 -1.72 -21.56
C VAL A 101 -11.46 -0.51 -20.62
N LYS A 102 -12.32 -0.49 -19.59
CA LYS A 102 -12.35 0.60 -18.60
C LYS A 102 -11.12 0.64 -17.72
N ILE A 103 -10.67 -0.53 -17.26
CA ILE A 103 -9.40 -0.67 -16.51
C ILE A 103 -8.28 -0.14 -17.39
N LYS A 104 -8.15 -0.61 -18.63
CA LYS A 104 -7.11 -0.12 -19.55
C LYS A 104 -7.20 1.40 -19.75
N THR A 105 -8.39 1.95 -19.94
CA THR A 105 -8.59 3.40 -20.12
C THR A 105 -8.13 4.20 -18.91
N LEU A 106 -8.46 3.76 -17.69
CA LEU A 106 -8.04 4.43 -16.47
C LEU A 106 -6.53 4.27 -16.19
N THR A 107 -5.94 3.12 -16.53
CA THR A 107 -4.50 2.89 -16.45
C THR A 107 -3.76 3.80 -17.43
N ASP A 108 -4.19 3.81 -18.70
CA ASP A 108 -3.66 4.69 -19.74
C ASP A 108 -3.78 6.17 -19.33
N LEU A 109 -4.87 6.59 -18.68
CA LEU A 109 -5.04 7.97 -18.22
C LEU A 109 -4.08 8.36 -17.08
N ALA A 110 -3.62 7.40 -16.29
CA ALA A 110 -2.68 7.64 -15.21
C ALA A 110 -1.22 7.59 -15.67
N GLU A 111 -0.91 6.71 -16.63
CA GLU A 111 0.43 6.54 -17.21
C GLU A 111 0.74 7.57 -18.30
N ILE A 112 -0.26 7.99 -19.08
CA ILE A 112 -0.05 8.88 -20.21
C ILE A 112 -0.24 10.33 -19.74
N LYS A 113 0.69 11.20 -20.17
CA LYS A 113 0.53 12.67 -20.28
C LYS A 113 -0.72 13.14 -21.07
N ALA A 114 -1.68 12.26 -21.37
CA ALA A 114 -2.88 12.50 -22.18
C ALA A 114 -4.10 12.90 -21.34
N CYS A 115 -3.97 12.97 -20.00
CA CYS A 115 -4.88 13.83 -19.25
C CYS A 115 -4.82 15.25 -19.88
N PRO A 116 -5.93 16.00 -20.02
CA PRO A 116 -5.92 17.34 -20.64
C PRO A 116 -4.89 18.31 -20.03
N ALA A 117 -4.40 18.01 -18.83
CA ALA A 117 -3.38 18.75 -18.10
C ALA A 117 -1.94 18.19 -18.20
N GLY A 118 -1.65 17.17 -19.03
CA GLY A 118 -0.28 16.68 -19.23
C GLY A 118 0.33 15.91 -18.05
N LEU A 119 -0.51 15.16 -17.33
CA LEU A 119 -0.24 14.68 -15.96
C LEU A 119 0.38 13.28 -15.92
N ASP A 120 1.41 13.08 -15.08
CA ASP A 120 1.95 11.78 -14.66
C ASP A 120 1.47 11.54 -13.22
N ILE A 121 0.39 10.75 -13.04
CA ILE A 121 -0.18 10.47 -11.72
C ILE A 121 0.35 9.11 -11.27
N PRO A 122 1.25 9.06 -10.27
CA PRO A 122 1.73 7.79 -9.73
C PRO A 122 0.58 7.12 -8.95
N ILE A 123 -0.05 6.14 -9.59
CA ILE A 123 -1.09 5.31 -9.00
C ILE A 123 -0.55 3.89 -8.74
N ASP A 124 -0.99 3.27 -7.66
CA ASP A 124 -0.65 1.89 -7.28
C ASP A 124 -1.80 0.90 -7.51
N GLY A 125 -2.87 1.38 -8.16
CA GLY A 125 -4.06 0.61 -8.44
C GLY A 125 -5.31 1.45 -8.66
N MET A 126 -6.46 0.78 -8.62
CA MET A 126 -7.79 1.33 -8.80
C MET A 126 -8.69 0.97 -7.64
N VAL A 127 -9.75 1.75 -7.43
CA VAL A 127 -10.76 1.46 -6.42
C VAL A 127 -12.12 1.36 -7.09
N LEU A 128 -12.72 0.18 -7.03
CA LEU A 128 -14.10 -0.05 -7.41
C LEU A 128 -14.99 0.15 -6.18
N ARG A 129 -15.97 1.05 -6.26
CA ARG A 129 -16.94 1.27 -5.18
C ARG A 129 -18.35 1.37 -5.73
N PHE A 130 -19.33 1.02 -4.91
CA PHE A 130 -20.74 1.25 -5.25
C PHE A 130 -21.00 2.75 -5.38
N ASP A 131 -21.75 3.15 -6.40
CA ASP A 131 -22.11 4.56 -6.58
C ASP A 131 -23.07 5.05 -5.48
N SER A 132 -24.01 4.18 -5.07
CA SER A 132 -25.02 4.52 -4.07
C SER A 132 -24.44 4.61 -2.64
N PHE A 133 -24.67 5.74 -1.97
CA PHE A 133 -24.27 5.93 -0.57
C PHE A 133 -25.10 5.09 0.38
N SER A 134 -26.42 5.03 0.16
CA SER A 134 -27.36 4.25 0.96
C SER A 134 -27.07 2.76 0.86
N TYR A 135 -26.76 2.27 -0.35
CA TYR A 135 -26.34 0.90 -0.55
C TYR A 135 -25.00 0.61 0.12
N SER A 136 -23.99 1.46 -0.08
CA SER A 136 -22.68 1.38 0.58
C SER A 136 -22.83 1.29 2.12
N ALA A 137 -23.68 2.14 2.71
CA ALA A 137 -23.93 2.14 4.15
C ALA A 137 -24.59 0.83 4.64
N SER A 138 -25.45 0.21 3.82
CA SER A 138 -26.15 -1.04 4.17
C SER A 138 -25.21 -2.25 4.28
N LEU A 139 -24.05 -2.21 3.62
CA LEU A 139 -23.06 -3.30 3.62
C LEU A 139 -22.21 -3.32 4.90
N GLY A 140 -22.29 -2.26 5.71
CA GLY A 140 -21.56 -2.11 6.96
C GLY A 140 -20.07 -1.89 6.79
N ARG A 141 -19.33 -2.07 7.88
CA ARG A 141 -17.87 -1.88 7.94
C ARG A 141 -17.22 -2.85 8.91
N THR A 142 -15.98 -3.20 8.62
CA THR A 142 -15.06 -3.82 9.58
C THR A 142 -14.51 -2.76 10.55
N GLY A 143 -13.67 -3.16 11.51
CA GLY A 143 -13.00 -2.22 12.41
C GLY A 143 -12.08 -1.21 11.71
N HIS A 144 -11.75 -1.41 10.44
CA HIS A 144 -10.79 -0.57 9.71
C HIS A 144 -11.24 -0.14 8.29
N HIS A 145 -12.21 -0.82 7.66
CA HIS A 145 -12.65 -0.52 6.28
C HIS A 145 -14.15 -0.75 6.06
N TYR A 146 -14.75 0.01 5.13
CA TYR A 146 -16.13 -0.19 4.65
C TYR A 146 -16.21 -1.39 3.71
N ASN A 147 -17.35 -2.09 3.70
CA ASN A 147 -17.60 -3.23 2.81
C ASN A 147 -18.19 -2.79 1.45
N ASP A 148 -17.94 -1.55 1.02
CA ASP A 148 -18.60 -0.91 -0.11
C ASP A 148 -17.74 -0.82 -1.37
N GLY A 149 -16.59 -1.48 -1.36
CA GLY A 149 -15.67 -1.47 -2.49
C GLY A 149 -14.46 -2.35 -2.31
N ILE A 150 -13.69 -2.44 -3.40
CA ILE A 150 -12.48 -3.24 -3.52
C ILE A 150 -11.39 -2.36 -4.15
N ALA A 151 -10.20 -2.40 -3.56
CA ALA A 151 -9.00 -1.81 -4.17
C ALA A 151 -8.27 -2.89 -4.98
N PHE A 152 -8.18 -2.68 -6.29
CA PHE A 152 -7.42 -3.52 -7.21
C PHE A 152 -6.03 -2.91 -7.38
N LYS A 153 -5.01 -3.55 -6.82
CA LYS A 153 -3.63 -3.08 -6.95
C LYS A 153 -3.02 -3.61 -8.24
N PHE A 154 -2.17 -2.79 -8.85
CA PHE A 154 -1.33 -3.27 -9.94
C PHE A 154 -0.28 -4.23 -9.40
N GLU A 155 0.24 -5.08 -10.29
CA GLU A 155 1.35 -5.94 -9.93
C GLU A 155 2.57 -5.07 -9.63
N ASP A 156 3.20 -5.29 -8.47
CA ASP A 156 4.43 -4.60 -8.11
C ASP A 156 5.55 -5.02 -9.08
N ASP A 157 6.36 -4.06 -9.53
CA ASP A 157 7.58 -4.38 -10.28
C ASP A 157 8.47 -5.30 -9.46
N THR A 158 8.96 -6.36 -10.12
CA THR A 158 9.81 -7.36 -9.50
C THR A 158 11.23 -7.28 -10.03
N TYR A 159 12.18 -7.35 -9.10
CA TYR A 159 13.60 -7.22 -9.39
C TYR A 159 14.34 -8.48 -8.96
N GLU A 160 15.17 -9.01 -9.83
CA GLU A 160 15.97 -10.18 -9.53
C GLU A 160 17.26 -9.79 -8.79
N THR A 161 17.53 -10.45 -7.67
CA THR A 161 18.77 -10.27 -6.89
C THR A 161 19.28 -11.61 -6.35
N VAL A 162 20.51 -11.62 -5.82
CA VAL A 162 21.12 -12.80 -5.22
C VAL A 162 20.94 -12.75 -3.71
N PHE A 163 20.26 -13.76 -3.18
CA PHE A 163 20.11 -13.97 -1.76
C PHE A 163 21.46 -14.32 -1.11
N ARG A 164 21.80 -13.71 0.03
CA ARG A 164 23.09 -13.88 0.72
C ARG A 164 22.96 -14.60 2.04
N SER A 165 22.04 -14.18 2.90
CA SER A 165 21.89 -14.75 4.24
C SER A 165 20.54 -14.38 4.87
N ILE A 166 20.23 -15.05 5.99
CA ILE A 166 19.15 -14.64 6.91
C ILE A 166 19.80 -14.02 8.15
N GLU A 167 19.37 -12.83 8.53
CA GLU A 167 19.63 -12.25 9.84
C GLU A 167 18.40 -12.37 10.73
N TRP A 168 18.62 -12.66 12.01
CA TRP A 168 17.55 -12.81 13.00
C TRP A 168 17.51 -11.60 13.92
N GLN A 169 16.40 -10.86 13.89
CA GLN A 169 16.22 -9.63 14.67
C GLN A 169 15.26 -9.87 15.84
N ALA A 170 15.72 -9.58 17.06
CA ALA A 170 14.86 -9.64 18.24
C ALA A 170 13.99 -8.37 18.35
N GLY A 171 12.68 -8.56 18.35
CA GLY A 171 11.68 -7.52 18.59
C GLY A 171 11.50 -7.22 20.08
N ARG A 172 10.85 -6.09 20.37
CA ARG A 172 10.58 -5.63 21.76
C ARG A 172 9.71 -6.59 22.56
N SER A 173 8.89 -7.40 21.89
CA SER A 173 8.03 -8.42 22.48
C SER A 173 8.72 -9.79 22.65
N GLY A 174 10.01 -9.91 22.30
CA GLY A 174 10.76 -11.17 22.30
C GLY A 174 10.56 -12.03 21.04
N GLU A 175 9.75 -11.58 20.09
CA GLU A 175 9.62 -12.22 18.77
C GLU A 175 10.94 -12.10 17.99
N ILE A 176 11.40 -13.20 17.38
CA ILE A 176 12.60 -13.22 16.54
C ILE A 176 12.17 -13.21 15.07
N ALA A 177 12.34 -12.07 14.41
CA ALA A 177 11.95 -11.86 13.03
C ALA A 177 13.09 -12.21 12.06
N PRO A 178 12.85 -13.08 11.06
CA PRO A 178 13.82 -13.36 10.02
C PRO A 178 13.87 -12.25 8.96
N VAL A 179 15.06 -11.81 8.60
CA VAL A 179 15.31 -10.78 7.60
C VAL A 179 16.26 -11.35 6.52
N ALA A 180 15.80 -11.36 5.28
CA ALA A 180 16.64 -11.69 4.13
C ALA A 180 17.64 -10.55 3.87
N VAL A 181 18.90 -10.91 3.64
CA VAL A 181 19.94 -10.04 3.12
C VAL A 181 20.30 -10.52 1.72
N PHE A 182 20.36 -9.60 0.77
CA PHE A 182 20.62 -9.87 -0.65
C PHE A 182 21.47 -8.77 -1.27
N ASP A 183 21.97 -9.01 -2.49
CA ASP A 183 22.70 -7.98 -3.24
C ASP A 183 21.82 -6.74 -3.46
N THR A 184 22.40 -5.56 -3.24
CA THR A 184 21.68 -4.29 -3.39
C THR A 184 21.06 -4.18 -4.77
N VAL A 185 19.77 -3.88 -4.79
CA VAL A 185 19.01 -3.57 -5.99
C VAL A 185 18.34 -2.21 -5.85
N GLU A 186 18.30 -1.44 -6.93
CA GLU A 186 17.61 -0.16 -6.96
C GLU A 186 16.14 -0.38 -7.34
N ILE A 187 15.23 0.00 -6.44
CA ILE A 187 13.78 -0.08 -6.62
C ILE A 187 13.21 1.30 -6.33
N ASP A 188 12.54 1.92 -7.29
CA ASP A 188 12.00 3.29 -7.20
C ASP A 188 13.05 4.30 -6.71
N GLY A 189 14.28 4.23 -7.24
CA GLY A 189 15.37 5.11 -6.84
C GLY A 189 15.91 4.90 -5.42
N CYS A 190 15.46 3.88 -4.69
CA CYS A 190 16.07 3.48 -3.41
C CYS A 190 16.94 2.24 -3.57
N GLU A 191 18.10 2.26 -2.93
CA GLU A 191 18.87 1.05 -2.68
C GLU A 191 18.17 0.16 -1.64
N VAL A 192 17.87 -1.07 -2.04
CA VAL A 192 17.25 -2.10 -1.20
C VAL A 192 18.16 -3.32 -1.17
N SER A 193 18.54 -3.75 0.03
CA SER A 193 19.38 -4.95 0.26
C SER A 193 18.81 -5.88 1.32
N ARG A 194 17.64 -5.54 1.88
CA ARG A 194 17.02 -6.24 3.01
C ARG A 194 15.51 -6.29 2.86
N ALA A 195 14.91 -7.43 3.22
CA ALA A 195 13.46 -7.59 3.27
C ALA A 195 13.04 -8.59 4.35
N SER A 196 11.84 -8.42 4.91
CA SER A 196 11.29 -9.36 5.89
C SER A 196 10.96 -10.69 5.23
N LEU A 197 11.26 -11.80 5.92
CA LEU A 197 10.82 -13.15 5.56
C LEU A 197 9.58 -13.59 6.35
N HIS A 198 8.95 -12.68 7.10
CA HIS A 198 7.73 -12.88 7.90
C HIS A 198 7.84 -13.92 9.01
N ASN A 199 8.00 -15.20 8.67
CA ASN A 199 8.04 -16.31 9.61
C ASN A 199 8.76 -17.55 9.03
N LEU A 200 9.00 -18.55 9.89
CA LEU A 200 9.66 -19.80 9.51
C LEU A 200 8.91 -20.59 8.43
N THR A 201 7.57 -20.55 8.43
CA THR A 201 6.76 -21.27 7.42
C THR A 201 7.01 -20.70 6.03
N PHE A 202 7.10 -19.37 5.92
CA PHE A 202 7.43 -18.68 4.67
C PHE A 202 8.83 -19.05 4.18
N ILE A 203 9.83 -19.07 5.07
CA ILE A 203 11.20 -19.48 4.72
C ILE A 203 11.23 -20.92 4.19
N LYS A 204 10.55 -21.84 4.88
CA LYS A 204 10.48 -23.25 4.48
C LYS A 204 9.84 -23.43 3.10
N GLY A 205 8.81 -22.65 2.78
CA GLY A 205 8.15 -22.71 1.48
C GLY A 205 9.01 -22.20 0.32
N LEU A 206 9.97 -21.31 0.58
CA LEU A 206 10.83 -20.73 -0.45
C LEU A 206 12.13 -21.52 -0.69
N GLU A 207 12.50 -22.44 0.20
CA GLU A 207 13.76 -23.22 0.11
C GLU A 207 15.00 -22.35 -0.22
N LEU A 208 15.07 -21.15 0.37
CA LEU A 208 16.13 -20.18 0.09
C LEU A 208 17.49 -20.76 0.49
N HIS A 209 18.55 -20.55 -0.29
CA HIS A 209 19.95 -20.80 0.11
C HIS A 209 20.83 -19.64 -0.34
N PRO A 210 21.93 -19.33 0.38
CA PRO A 210 22.92 -18.35 -0.09
C PRO A 210 23.32 -18.64 -1.54
N GLY A 211 23.23 -17.65 -2.42
CA GLY A 211 23.47 -17.78 -3.86
C GLY A 211 22.22 -18.05 -4.70
N CYS A 212 21.05 -18.29 -4.10
CA CYS A 212 19.78 -18.37 -4.82
C CYS A 212 19.43 -17.04 -5.49
N ARG A 213 18.81 -17.10 -6.67
CA ARG A 213 18.23 -15.92 -7.32
C ARG A 213 16.79 -15.76 -6.86
N ILE A 214 16.46 -14.61 -6.29
CA ILE A 214 15.16 -14.28 -5.73
C ILE A 214 14.57 -13.07 -6.45
N LEU A 215 13.24 -13.01 -6.52
CA LEU A 215 12.54 -11.79 -6.89
C LEU A 215 12.17 -11.00 -5.65
N VAL A 216 12.48 -9.70 -5.67
CA VAL A 216 12.11 -8.75 -4.62
C VAL A 216 11.27 -7.61 -5.21
N SER A 217 10.40 -7.05 -4.38
CA SER A 217 9.53 -5.92 -4.72
C SER A 217 9.37 -4.97 -3.54
N LYS A 218 8.73 -3.81 -3.75
CA LYS A 218 8.29 -2.91 -2.68
C LYS A 218 6.77 -2.87 -2.60
N ARG A 219 6.20 -3.55 -1.61
CA ARG A 219 4.77 -3.46 -1.32
C ARG A 219 4.37 -2.04 -0.93
N ASN A 220 3.31 -1.52 -1.54
CA ASN A 220 2.80 -0.16 -1.32
C ASN A 220 3.85 0.93 -1.59
N MET A 221 4.81 0.68 -2.51
CA MET A 221 5.96 1.55 -2.83
C MET A 221 6.92 1.85 -1.66
N VAL A 222 6.82 1.09 -0.54
CA VAL A 222 7.57 1.39 0.69
C VAL A 222 8.22 0.16 1.31
N ILE A 223 7.54 -0.98 1.37
CA ILE A 223 7.96 -2.12 2.20
C ILE A 223 8.64 -3.17 1.33
N PRO A 224 9.97 -3.39 1.44
CA PRO A 224 10.65 -4.46 0.71
C PRO A 224 10.10 -5.83 1.04
N HIS A 225 9.95 -6.67 0.02
CA HIS A 225 9.36 -7.99 0.13
C HIS A 225 10.09 -9.00 -0.79
N VAL A 226 10.34 -10.22 -0.29
CA VAL A 226 10.81 -11.35 -1.11
C VAL A 226 9.60 -12.06 -1.69
N ASN A 227 9.43 -12.05 -3.01
CA ASN A 227 8.26 -12.61 -3.68
C ASN A 227 8.37 -14.12 -3.87
N GLU A 228 9.42 -14.56 -4.58
CA GLU A 228 9.61 -15.95 -4.97
C GLU A 228 11.07 -16.28 -5.23
N LEU A 229 11.37 -17.58 -5.23
CA LEU A 229 12.64 -18.14 -5.66
C LEU A 229 12.58 -18.40 -7.18
N LYS A 230 13.46 -17.77 -7.95
CA LYS A 230 13.58 -18.00 -9.41
C LYS A 230 14.46 -19.20 -9.74
N PHE A 231 15.57 -19.35 -9.02
CA PHE A 231 16.56 -20.37 -9.33
C PHE A 231 17.34 -20.79 -8.09
N MET A 232 17.45 -22.11 -7.91
CA MET A 232 18.31 -22.71 -6.88
C MET A 232 19.77 -22.48 -7.23
N GLY A 233 20.52 -21.84 -6.33
CA GLY A 233 21.98 -21.76 -6.45
C GLY A 233 22.59 -23.17 -6.49
N LYS A 234 23.83 -23.30 -6.97
CA LYS A 234 24.54 -24.61 -7.03
C LYS A 234 24.87 -25.22 -5.66
N SER A 235 24.49 -24.57 -4.56
CA SER A 235 24.68 -25.03 -3.18
C SER A 235 23.39 -25.69 -2.67
N GLY A 236 23.52 -26.94 -2.22
CA GLY A 236 22.42 -27.75 -1.66
C GLY A 236 21.81 -27.19 -0.36
N PRO A 237 20.80 -27.89 0.19
CA PRO A 237 19.97 -27.36 1.25
C PRO A 237 20.70 -26.99 2.54
N TRP A 238 20.14 -26.05 3.32
CA TRP A 238 20.67 -25.68 4.64
C TRP A 238 20.79 -26.92 5.52
N GLU A 239 22.02 -27.27 5.91
CA GLU A 239 22.24 -27.87 7.22
C GLU A 239 22.28 -26.71 8.21
N LEU A 240 21.36 -26.72 9.20
CA LEU A 240 21.44 -25.84 10.36
C LEU A 240 22.71 -26.22 11.14
N SER A 241 23.84 -25.64 10.77
CA SER A 241 25.10 -25.87 11.45
C SER A 241 25.16 -25.04 12.74
N GLY A 242 25.19 -25.74 13.88
CA GLY A 242 25.67 -25.20 15.14
C GLY A 242 24.59 -24.91 16.19
N HIS A 243 23.90 -25.94 16.70
CA HIS A 243 23.70 -26.03 18.14
C HIS A 243 24.81 -26.94 18.66
N ASP A 244 25.79 -26.38 19.38
CA ASP A 244 26.75 -27.19 20.11
C ASP A 244 25.99 -28.06 21.12
N ALA A 245 26.35 -29.34 21.21
CA ALA A 245 25.77 -30.32 22.13
C ALA A 245 26.00 -30.02 23.63
N ALA A 246 26.42 -28.80 23.97
CA ALA A 246 26.68 -28.32 25.32
C ALA A 246 25.73 -27.20 25.78
N ASP A 247 24.89 -26.65 24.89
CA ASP A 247 23.87 -25.69 25.32
C ASP A 247 22.68 -26.43 25.97
N PRO A 248 22.14 -25.93 27.10
CA PRO A 248 20.94 -26.52 27.68
C PRO A 248 19.81 -26.48 26.63
N PRO A 249 19.03 -27.56 26.47
CA PRO A 249 18.01 -27.62 25.44
C PRO A 249 17.02 -26.46 25.62
N LEU A 250 16.89 -25.63 24.59
CA LEU A 250 15.78 -24.67 24.50
C LEU A 250 14.49 -25.49 24.40
N LEU A 251 13.75 -25.53 25.49
CA LEU A 251 12.44 -26.15 25.55
C LEU A 251 11.46 -25.28 24.74
N LEU A 252 11.28 -25.59 23.47
CA LEU A 252 10.19 -25.03 22.67
C LEU A 252 8.89 -25.73 23.07
N ALA A 253 8.27 -25.27 24.16
CA ALA A 253 6.93 -25.68 24.51
C ALA A 253 5.94 -25.03 23.54
N ALA A 254 5.44 -25.79 22.57
CA ALA A 254 4.22 -25.44 21.86
C ALA A 254 3.05 -25.56 22.86
N HIS A 255 2.84 -24.54 23.70
CA HIS A 255 1.57 -24.39 24.38
C HIS A 255 0.54 -23.89 23.35
N ALA A 256 0.00 -24.84 22.59
CA ALA A 256 -1.34 -24.72 22.07
C ALA A 256 -2.28 -24.64 23.27
N HIS A 257 -2.76 -23.44 23.59
CA HIS A 257 -3.97 -23.33 24.41
C HIS A 257 -5.18 -23.44 23.48
N PRO A 258 -5.95 -24.54 23.55
CA PRO A 258 -7.30 -24.54 23.01
C PRO A 258 -8.12 -23.59 23.88
N PHE A 259 -8.50 -22.43 23.34
CA PHE A 259 -9.46 -21.56 24.01
C PHE A 259 -10.85 -22.20 23.87
N HIS A 260 -11.19 -23.07 24.82
CA HIS A 260 -12.54 -23.54 25.09
C HIS A 260 -12.89 -23.17 26.53
N GLY A 261 -13.89 -22.29 26.73
CA GLY A 261 -14.46 -22.13 28.07
C GLY A 261 -15.30 -20.89 28.34
N ARG A 262 -16.59 -21.01 28.02
CA ARG A 262 -17.76 -20.61 28.82
C ARG A 262 -18.06 -19.13 29.12
N ARG A 263 -19.26 -18.77 28.64
CA ARG A 263 -20.24 -17.91 29.32
C ARG A 263 -20.32 -18.20 30.84
N GLN A 264 -20.23 -17.14 31.64
CA GLN A 264 -21.10 -16.93 32.79
C GLN A 264 -21.48 -15.44 32.81
N GLY A 265 -22.78 -15.15 32.75
CA GLY A 265 -23.29 -13.83 33.02
C GLY A 265 -23.40 -13.58 34.52
N THR A 266 -23.52 -12.32 34.89
CA THR A 266 -24.48 -11.84 35.88
C THR A 266 -24.70 -10.34 35.68
N HIS A 267 -25.97 -9.95 35.85
CA HIS A 267 -26.57 -8.62 35.91
C HIS A 267 -25.72 -7.57 36.67
N GLY A 268 -25.86 -6.25 36.51
CA GLY A 268 -26.83 -5.37 35.85
C GLY A 268 -26.60 -3.95 36.39
N GLY A 269 -27.14 -2.92 35.75
CA GLY A 269 -27.15 -1.57 36.31
C GLY A 269 -27.06 -0.44 35.28
N ASP A 270 -28.20 -0.11 34.69
CA ASP A 270 -28.74 1.20 34.32
C ASP A 270 -27.83 2.40 34.00
N ALA A 271 -28.19 3.04 32.88
CA ALA A 271 -27.93 4.43 32.47
C ALA A 271 -28.59 5.45 33.46
N PRO A 272 -28.54 6.81 33.31
CA PRO A 272 -28.56 7.63 32.08
C PRO A 272 -27.59 8.86 32.16
N LEU A 273 -27.43 9.80 31.23
CA LEU A 273 -28.13 10.33 30.05
C LEU A 273 -27.09 10.66 28.95
#